data_AF-A0A2S7J3N2-F1
#
_entry.id   AF-A0A2S7J3N2-F1
#
_cell.length_a   1.000
_cell.length_b   1.000
_cell.length_c   1.000
_cell.angle_alpha   90.00
_cell.angle_beta   90.00
_cell.angle_gamma   90.00
#
_symmetry.space_group_name_H-M   'P 1'
#
loop_
_entity.id
_entity.type
_entity.pdbx_description
1 polymer ?
#
loop_
_entity_poly.entity_id
_entity_poly.type
_entity_poly.pdbx_seq_one_letter_code
_entity_poly.pdbx_strand_id
1 'polypeptide(L)'
;MGSKGVVVAKSFALLLLIGLFCFPQMAAASCTRAADAADIMTQRQLSALRALERSRGCKSGDERGGFFNPCRDLSQRIAAIQRQLSSSSLASRSCAEQSTRQTAKVKLDRPKVISVATNNKPWVPNGIKGALTYCVRLSDGYLFPAPHSQFQNSDNVKETMARCRFICQGENVDLYILSNPNGETADMVSVSSGKPYVELPTAYNYQGDGDFKKCNWAGYVGKISELRANDKRGRAFKDVVVPMPDTRPARGADVSVSATSFAPITDRNVRVVGPAFIFDEDVGDVKPATY
;
A
#
# COMPACT_ATOMS: atom_id res chain seq x y z
N MET A 1 -74.77 16.52 -5.45
CA MET A 1 -73.37 16.15 -5.11
C MET A 1 -73.34 14.67 -4.79
N GLY A 2 -72.36 13.92 -5.31
CA GLY A 2 -72.17 12.51 -4.97
C GLY A 2 -72.27 11.59 -6.18
N SER A 3 -71.12 11.08 -6.64
CA SER A 3 -70.93 9.82 -7.41
C SER A 3 -69.51 9.68 -7.98
N LYS A 4 -68.68 10.74 -8.01
CA LYS A 4 -67.35 10.68 -8.63
C LYS A 4 -66.23 10.07 -7.77
N GLY A 5 -66.45 9.85 -6.46
CA GLY A 5 -65.41 9.39 -5.53
C GLY A 5 -65.20 7.86 -5.45
N VAL A 6 -66.20 7.05 -5.85
CA VAL A 6 -66.16 5.59 -5.62
C VAL A 6 -65.38 4.84 -6.69
N VAL A 7 -65.32 5.37 -7.91
CA VAL A 7 -64.64 4.71 -9.04
C VAL A 7 -63.12 4.80 -8.92
N VAL A 8 -62.60 5.94 -8.46
CA VAL A 8 -61.15 6.17 -8.28
C VAL A 8 -60.58 5.30 -7.17
N ALA A 9 -61.29 5.14 -6.06
CA ALA A 9 -60.85 4.29 -4.94
C ALA A 9 -60.82 2.80 -5.31
N LYS A 10 -61.76 2.31 -6.13
CA LYS A 10 -61.78 0.91 -6.61
C LYS A 10 -60.63 0.62 -7.58
N SER A 11 -60.28 1.55 -8.48
CA SER A 11 -59.15 1.38 -9.39
C SER A 11 -57.79 1.40 -8.68
N PHE A 12 -57.64 2.25 -7.65
CA PHE A 12 -56.42 2.25 -6.83
C PHE A 12 -56.27 0.99 -5.97
N ALA A 13 -57.37 0.47 -5.41
CA ALA A 13 -57.35 -0.77 -4.64
C ALA A 13 -56.99 -1.98 -5.51
N LEU A 14 -57.44 -2.02 -6.78
CA LEU A 14 -57.09 -3.08 -7.72
C LEU A 14 -55.60 -3.06 -8.10
N LEU A 15 -55.02 -1.87 -8.32
CA LEU A 15 -53.59 -1.72 -8.62
C LEU A 15 -52.69 -2.06 -7.42
N LEU A 16 -53.13 -1.75 -6.19
CA LEU A 16 -52.42 -2.14 -4.96
C LEU A 16 -52.45 -3.65 -4.71
N LEU A 17 -53.57 -4.32 -5.03
CA LEU A 17 -53.70 -5.77 -4.91
C LEU A 17 -52.84 -6.53 -5.94
N ILE A 18 -52.72 -6.03 -7.16
CA ILE A 18 -51.84 -6.63 -8.18
C ILE A 18 -50.36 -6.46 -7.80
N GLY A 19 -50.01 -5.32 -7.19
CA GLY A 19 -48.68 -5.11 -6.60
C GLY A 19 -48.38 -6.09 -5.46
N LEU A 20 -49.29 -6.28 -4.51
CA LEU A 20 -49.03 -7.18 -3.37
C LEU A 20 -48.87 -8.68 -3.76
N PHE A 21 -49.49 -9.12 -4.85
CA PHE A 21 -49.39 -10.52 -5.30
C PHE A 21 -48.19 -10.81 -6.23
N CYS A 22 -47.61 -9.80 -6.88
CA CYS A 22 -46.52 -10.01 -7.86
C CYS A 22 -45.10 -9.81 -7.28
N PHE A 23 -44.96 -9.09 -6.18
CA PHE A 23 -43.66 -8.81 -5.55
C PHE A 23 -42.98 -10.02 -4.86
N PRO A 24 -43.67 -10.98 -4.21
CA PRO A 24 -42.97 -12.08 -3.54
C PRO A 24 -42.39 -13.10 -4.53
N GLN A 25 -42.95 -13.20 -5.73
CA GLN A 25 -42.52 -14.14 -6.78
C GLN A 25 -41.21 -13.69 -7.46
N MET A 26 -40.99 -12.38 -7.57
CA MET A 26 -39.81 -11.79 -8.24
C MET A 26 -38.55 -11.84 -7.36
N ALA A 27 -38.69 -11.78 -6.04
CA ALA A 27 -37.55 -11.87 -5.11
C ALA A 27 -36.96 -13.29 -5.07
N ALA A 28 -37.80 -14.32 -4.99
CA ALA A 28 -37.36 -15.72 -4.98
C ALA A 28 -36.62 -16.14 -6.26
N ALA A 29 -37.05 -15.63 -7.42
CA ALA A 29 -36.42 -15.92 -8.72
C ALA A 29 -35.07 -15.20 -8.93
N SER A 30 -34.77 -14.16 -8.13
CA SER A 30 -33.48 -13.45 -8.18
C SER A 30 -32.39 -14.16 -7.35
N CYS A 31 -32.77 -14.82 -6.26
CA CYS A 31 -31.86 -15.55 -5.39
C CYS A 31 -31.32 -16.84 -6.03
N THR A 32 -32.15 -17.56 -6.81
CA THR A 32 -31.72 -18.78 -7.50
C THR A 32 -30.77 -18.48 -8.67
N ARG A 33 -31.08 -17.46 -9.48
CA ARG A 33 -30.22 -17.07 -10.62
C ARG A 33 -28.86 -16.51 -10.21
N ALA A 34 -28.79 -15.77 -9.11
CA ALA A 34 -27.52 -15.23 -8.62
C ALA A 34 -26.61 -16.32 -8.04
N ALA A 35 -27.18 -17.31 -7.36
CA ALA A 35 -26.45 -18.49 -6.88
C ALA A 35 -25.90 -19.33 -8.04
N ASP A 36 -26.72 -19.59 -9.06
CA ASP A 36 -26.31 -20.36 -10.25
C ASP A 36 -25.19 -19.66 -11.04
N ALA A 37 -25.25 -18.33 -11.24
CA ALA A 37 -24.23 -17.61 -12.00
C ALA A 37 -22.85 -17.62 -11.32
N ALA A 38 -22.81 -17.51 -10.00
CA ALA A 38 -21.57 -17.57 -9.22
C ALA A 38 -20.97 -18.99 -9.21
N ASP A 39 -21.82 -20.01 -9.14
CA ASP A 39 -21.40 -21.42 -9.17
C ASP A 39 -20.87 -21.82 -10.56
N ILE A 40 -21.44 -21.31 -11.66
CA ILE A 40 -20.92 -21.54 -13.02
C ILE A 40 -19.52 -20.94 -13.20
N MET A 41 -19.29 -19.73 -12.67
CA MET A 41 -17.98 -19.08 -12.77
C MET A 41 -16.90 -19.85 -12.01
N THR A 42 -17.21 -20.31 -10.79
CA THR A 42 -16.27 -21.08 -9.96
C THR A 42 -16.01 -22.48 -10.51
N GLN A 43 -17.00 -23.11 -11.15
CA GLN A 43 -16.82 -24.37 -11.87
C GLN A 43 -15.88 -24.22 -13.08
N ARG A 44 -15.95 -23.09 -13.81
CA ARG A 44 -15.02 -22.77 -14.91
C ARG A 44 -13.59 -22.56 -14.40
N GLN A 45 -13.43 -21.99 -13.20
CA GLN A 45 -12.13 -21.88 -12.56
C GLN A 45 -11.56 -23.26 -12.17
N LEU A 46 -12.40 -24.15 -11.67
CA LEU A 46 -11.99 -25.51 -11.32
C LEU A 46 -11.52 -26.31 -12.54
N SER A 47 -12.20 -26.20 -13.68
CA SER A 47 -11.80 -26.88 -14.91
C SER A 47 -10.47 -26.36 -15.47
N ALA A 48 -10.22 -25.05 -15.34
CA ALA A 48 -8.94 -24.44 -15.69
C ALA A 48 -7.79 -24.95 -14.81
N LEU A 49 -7.98 -25.06 -13.49
CA LEU A 49 -6.96 -25.61 -12.58
C LEU A 49 -6.65 -27.08 -12.86
N ARG A 50 -7.67 -27.90 -13.15
CA ARG A 50 -7.47 -29.31 -13.55
C ARG A 50 -6.77 -29.45 -14.91
N ALA A 51 -6.93 -28.48 -15.81
CA ALA A 51 -6.17 -28.43 -17.06
C ALA A 51 -4.70 -28.10 -16.80
N LEU A 52 -4.42 -27.20 -15.84
CA LEU A 52 -3.06 -26.88 -15.41
C LEU A 52 -2.36 -28.09 -14.76
N GLU A 53 -3.05 -28.85 -13.91
CA GLU A 53 -2.52 -30.10 -13.35
C GLU A 53 -2.06 -31.09 -14.43
N ARG A 54 -2.91 -31.31 -15.46
CA ARG A 54 -2.57 -32.17 -16.61
C ARG A 54 -1.39 -31.62 -17.41
N SER A 55 -1.37 -30.32 -17.67
CA SER A 55 -0.29 -29.68 -18.43
C SER A 55 1.07 -29.73 -17.72
N ARG A 56 1.06 -29.67 -16.38
CA ARG A 56 2.27 -29.69 -15.54
C ARG A 56 2.65 -31.08 -15.07
N GLY A 57 1.88 -32.11 -15.42
CA GLY A 57 2.14 -33.49 -15.03
C GLY A 57 2.05 -33.72 -13.51
N CYS A 58 1.29 -32.89 -12.78
CA CYS A 58 1.13 -33.06 -11.34
C CYS A 58 0.32 -34.34 -11.06
N LYS A 59 0.93 -35.35 -10.44
CA LYS A 59 0.22 -36.53 -9.94
C LYS A 59 -0.24 -36.33 -8.50
N SER A 60 -1.41 -36.86 -8.17
CA SER A 60 -1.94 -36.92 -6.81
C SER A 60 -0.97 -37.72 -5.91
N GLY A 61 -0.09 -37.02 -5.20
CA GLY A 61 0.90 -37.61 -4.31
C GLY A 61 2.36 -37.24 -4.59
N ASP A 62 2.65 -36.49 -5.67
CA ASP A 62 4.00 -35.97 -5.92
C ASP A 62 4.25 -34.69 -5.09
N GLU A 63 4.30 -34.85 -3.76
CA GLU A 63 4.78 -33.81 -2.83
C GLU A 63 6.32 -33.66 -2.83
N ARG A 64 7.00 -34.20 -3.86
CA ARG A 64 8.46 -34.13 -3.99
C ARG A 64 8.90 -32.72 -4.42
N GLY A 65 9.14 -31.87 -3.42
CA GLY A 65 9.75 -30.56 -3.60
C GLY A 65 9.66 -29.72 -2.32
N GLY A 66 10.67 -28.88 -2.08
CA GLY A 66 10.72 -27.98 -0.92
C GLY A 66 9.61 -26.92 -0.91
N PHE A 67 9.77 -25.89 -0.08
CA PHE A 67 8.75 -24.86 0.23
C PHE A 67 8.04 -24.23 -0.99
N PHE A 68 8.64 -24.25 -2.20
CA PHE A 68 8.02 -23.79 -3.44
C PHE A 68 7.65 -24.96 -4.36
N ASN A 69 6.67 -25.79 -3.97
CA ASN A 69 6.16 -26.88 -4.81
C ASN A 69 4.89 -26.45 -5.59
N PRO A 70 4.97 -26.27 -6.92
CA PRO A 70 3.84 -25.78 -7.72
C PRO A 70 2.66 -26.78 -7.75
N CYS A 71 2.91 -28.09 -7.64
CA CYS A 71 1.85 -29.08 -7.61
C CYS A 71 1.09 -29.07 -6.27
N ARG A 72 1.76 -28.74 -5.16
CA ARG A 72 1.12 -28.57 -3.85
C ARG A 72 0.25 -27.30 -3.79
N ASP A 73 0.70 -26.21 -4.41
CA ASP A 73 -0.13 -24.99 -4.51
C ASP A 73 -1.39 -25.22 -5.35
N LEU A 74 -1.27 -25.94 -6.48
CA LEU A 74 -2.43 -26.28 -7.32
C LEU A 74 -3.44 -27.16 -6.58
N SER A 75 -2.99 -28.20 -5.86
CA SER A 75 -3.88 -29.08 -5.10
C SER A 75 -4.60 -28.35 -3.96
N GLN A 76 -3.91 -27.41 -3.28
CA GLN A 76 -4.52 -26.57 -2.26
C GLN A 76 -5.60 -25.64 -2.81
N ARG A 77 -5.36 -25.00 -3.97
CA ARG A 77 -6.35 -24.14 -4.64
C ARG A 77 -7.58 -24.93 -5.09
N ILE A 78 -7.38 -26.12 -5.64
CA ILE A 78 -8.48 -27.01 -6.05
C ILE A 78 -9.32 -27.42 -4.84
N ALA A 79 -8.68 -27.84 -3.74
CA ALA A 79 -9.39 -28.20 -2.52
C ALA A 79 -10.18 -27.02 -1.92
N ALA A 80 -9.63 -25.80 -1.98
CA ALA A 80 -10.32 -24.59 -1.54
C ALA A 80 -11.58 -24.29 -2.37
N ILE A 81 -11.49 -24.35 -3.70
CA ILE A 81 -12.65 -24.11 -4.58
C ILE A 81 -13.70 -25.21 -4.41
N GLN A 82 -13.29 -26.47 -4.24
CA GLN A 82 -14.22 -27.57 -3.99
C GLN A 82 -14.96 -27.43 -2.65
N ARG A 83 -14.30 -26.90 -1.61
CA ARG A 83 -14.95 -26.52 -0.34
C ARG A 83 -15.93 -25.37 -0.53
N GLN A 84 -15.58 -24.39 -1.36
CA GLN A 84 -16.45 -23.26 -1.65
C GLN A 84 -17.73 -23.71 -2.38
N LEU A 85 -17.62 -24.59 -3.37
CA LEU A 85 -18.76 -25.19 -4.07
C LEU A 85 -19.67 -26.01 -3.13
N SER A 86 -19.08 -26.75 -2.19
CA SER A 86 -19.87 -27.49 -1.19
C SER A 86 -20.56 -26.56 -0.18
N SER A 87 -19.95 -25.41 0.16
CA SER A 87 -20.62 -24.38 0.99
C SER A 87 -21.71 -23.61 0.24
N SER A 88 -21.52 -23.27 -1.04
CA SER A 88 -22.53 -22.59 -1.87
C SER A 88 -23.75 -23.46 -2.15
N SER A 89 -23.56 -24.77 -2.35
CA SER A 89 -24.67 -25.74 -2.50
C SER A 89 -25.47 -25.97 -1.20
N LEU A 90 -24.85 -25.75 -0.03
CA LEU A 90 -25.56 -25.71 1.25
C LEU A 90 -26.29 -24.38 1.47
N ALA A 91 -25.71 -23.26 1.03
CA ALA A 91 -26.34 -21.94 1.11
C ALA A 91 -27.59 -21.84 0.21
N SER A 92 -27.55 -22.41 -1.00
CA SER A 92 -28.71 -22.48 -1.90
C SER A 92 -29.82 -23.40 -1.37
N ARG A 93 -29.49 -24.44 -0.58
CA ARG A 93 -30.50 -25.20 0.19
C ARG A 93 -31.10 -24.40 1.34
N SER A 94 -30.32 -23.54 2.00
CA SER A 94 -30.83 -22.68 3.09
C SER A 94 -31.81 -21.59 2.63
N CYS A 95 -31.72 -21.17 1.35
CA CYS A 95 -32.69 -20.25 0.74
C CYS A 95 -34.07 -20.90 0.48
N ALA A 96 -34.14 -22.23 0.34
CA ALA A 96 -35.42 -22.94 0.16
C ALA A 96 -36.19 -23.10 1.49
N GLU A 97 -35.49 -23.07 2.64
CA GLU A 97 -36.08 -23.36 3.95
C GLU A 97 -36.40 -22.09 4.78
N GLN A 98 -35.94 -20.91 4.35
CA GLN A 98 -36.20 -19.63 5.02
C GLN A 98 -37.59 -19.02 4.72
N SER A 99 -38.40 -19.63 3.85
CA SER A 99 -39.72 -19.07 3.50
C SER A 99 -40.84 -19.34 4.52
N THR A 100 -40.63 -20.11 5.60
CA THR A 100 -41.75 -20.44 6.52
C THR A 100 -41.57 -20.09 7.99
N ARG A 101 -40.41 -19.63 8.48
CA ARG A 101 -40.31 -19.25 9.90
C ARG A 101 -39.20 -18.26 10.20
N GLN A 102 -39.46 -16.94 10.17
CA GLN A 102 -38.77 -15.98 11.07
C GLN A 102 -39.62 -14.71 11.30
N THR A 103 -40.44 -14.73 12.35
CA THR A 103 -40.80 -13.51 13.11
C THR A 103 -39.82 -13.39 14.28
N ALA A 104 -38.56 -13.07 13.99
CA ALA A 104 -37.57 -12.75 15.03
C ALA A 104 -37.38 -11.23 15.09
N LYS A 105 -37.75 -10.65 16.23
CA LYS A 105 -37.55 -9.23 16.54
C LYS A 105 -36.06 -8.88 16.44
N VAL A 106 -35.70 -8.05 15.48
CA VAL A 106 -34.39 -7.38 15.42
C VAL A 106 -34.38 -6.30 16.50
N LYS A 107 -33.59 -6.52 17.55
CA LYS A 107 -33.29 -5.51 18.56
C LYS A 107 -32.16 -4.65 17.99
N LEU A 108 -32.45 -3.38 17.70
CA LEU A 108 -31.49 -2.42 17.20
C LEU A 108 -30.49 -2.11 18.34
N ASP A 109 -29.30 -2.70 18.30
CA ASP A 109 -28.24 -2.32 19.22
C ASP A 109 -27.66 -0.98 18.77
N ARG A 110 -27.81 0.02 19.64
CA ARG A 110 -27.21 1.35 19.50
C ARG A 110 -25.69 1.18 19.51
N PRO A 111 -24.94 1.72 18.54
CA PRO A 111 -23.48 1.65 18.58
C PRO A 111 -22.97 2.33 19.84
N LYS A 112 -22.22 1.57 20.64
CA LYS A 112 -21.58 2.03 21.86
C LYS A 112 -20.43 2.97 21.47
N VAL A 113 -20.66 4.28 21.60
CA VAL A 113 -19.59 5.28 21.52
C VAL A 113 -18.62 4.99 22.66
N ILE A 114 -17.42 4.54 22.32
CA ILE A 114 -16.34 4.35 23.28
C ILE A 114 -15.83 5.75 23.61
N SER A 115 -16.18 6.27 24.79
CA SER A 115 -15.61 7.49 25.32
C SER A 115 -14.12 7.26 25.63
N VAL A 116 -13.24 7.86 24.83
CA VAL A 116 -11.79 7.82 25.04
C VAL A 116 -11.45 8.78 26.17
N ALA A 117 -11.04 8.23 27.31
CA ALA A 117 -10.47 9.00 28.41
C ALA A 117 -9.13 9.59 27.98
N THR A 118 -8.95 10.90 28.17
CA THR A 118 -7.70 11.63 27.95
C THR A 118 -6.63 11.12 28.92
N ASN A 119 -5.86 10.14 28.47
CA ASN A 119 -4.68 9.66 29.19
C ASN A 119 -3.46 10.08 28.35
N ASN A 120 -2.57 10.90 28.93
CA ASN A 120 -1.39 11.48 28.27
C ASN A 120 -0.30 10.45 27.92
N LYS A 121 -0.65 9.17 27.84
CA LYS A 121 0.26 8.08 27.47
C LYS A 121 0.07 7.79 25.98
N PRO A 122 1.16 7.69 25.20
CA PRO A 122 1.04 7.37 23.78
C PRO A 122 0.20 6.11 23.57
N TRP A 123 -0.90 6.23 22.84
CA TRP A 123 -1.78 5.10 22.56
C TRP A 123 -1.14 4.28 21.44
N VAL A 124 -0.68 3.09 21.78
CA VAL A 124 -0.15 2.12 20.82
C VAL A 124 -0.96 0.84 20.99
N PRO A 125 -1.74 0.42 19.99
CA PRO A 125 -2.46 -0.84 20.07
C PRO A 125 -1.45 -2.00 19.98
N ASN A 126 -1.36 -2.79 21.05
CA ASN A 126 -0.51 -3.97 21.07
C ASN A 126 -1.14 -5.07 20.20
N GLY A 127 -0.37 -5.60 19.24
CA GLY A 127 -0.63 -6.93 18.65
C GLY A 127 -1.67 -7.00 17.52
N ILE A 128 -2.02 -5.88 16.87
CA ILE A 128 -2.95 -5.93 15.73
C ILE A 128 -2.19 -6.38 14.47
N LYS A 129 -2.37 -7.65 14.10
CA LYS A 129 -1.84 -8.22 12.86
C LYS A 129 -2.41 -7.45 11.67
N GLY A 130 -1.55 -6.75 10.94
CA GLY A 130 -1.95 -5.99 9.75
C GLY A 130 -2.37 -4.55 10.01
N ALA A 131 -2.09 -3.97 11.18
CA ALA A 131 -2.25 -2.53 11.35
C ALA A 131 -1.34 -1.77 10.39
N LEU A 132 -1.88 -0.71 9.79
CA LEU A 132 -1.14 0.18 8.89
C LEU A 132 -0.83 1.48 9.63
N THR A 133 0.40 1.96 9.52
CA THR A 133 0.77 3.25 10.10
C THR A 133 0.95 4.32 9.03
N TYR A 134 0.51 5.52 9.35
CA TYR A 134 0.47 6.66 8.47
C TYR A 134 1.15 7.87 9.13
N CYS A 135 1.97 8.58 8.36
CA CYS A 135 2.49 9.87 8.78
C CYS A 135 1.48 10.94 8.38
N VAL A 136 1.11 11.82 9.31
CA VAL A 136 0.17 12.92 9.08
C VAL A 136 0.80 14.24 9.49
N ARG A 137 0.84 15.20 8.57
CA ARG A 137 1.26 16.57 8.85
C ARG A 137 0.10 17.33 9.49
N LEU A 138 0.33 17.90 10.67
CA LEU A 138 -0.70 18.58 11.46
C LEU A 138 -1.10 19.95 10.90
N SER A 139 -0.30 20.54 10.01
CA SER A 139 -0.55 21.88 9.45
C SER A 139 -1.66 21.89 8.38
N ASP A 140 -1.74 20.84 7.57
CA ASP A 140 -2.59 20.72 6.37
C ASP A 140 -3.31 19.37 6.29
N GLY A 141 -3.14 18.51 7.30
CA GLY A 141 -3.66 17.14 7.31
C GLY A 141 -3.04 16.26 6.23
N TYR A 142 -1.86 16.58 5.68
CA TYR A 142 -1.29 15.72 4.65
C TYR A 142 -0.92 14.34 5.17
N LEU A 143 -1.52 13.33 4.54
CA LEU A 143 -1.46 11.93 4.93
C LEU A 143 -0.66 11.11 3.91
N PHE A 144 0.32 10.32 4.38
CA PHE A 144 1.00 9.33 3.55
C PHE A 144 1.39 8.06 4.35
N PRO A 145 1.52 6.89 3.70
CA PRO A 145 1.95 5.67 4.37
C PRO A 145 3.35 5.82 4.95
N ALA A 146 3.51 5.45 6.22
CA ALA A 146 4.81 5.52 6.87
C ALA A 146 5.80 4.50 6.26
N PRO A 147 7.11 4.78 6.26
CA PRO A 147 8.10 3.78 5.86
C PRO A 147 7.96 2.53 6.74
N HIS A 148 7.87 1.36 6.11
CA HIS A 148 7.59 0.08 6.78
C HIS A 148 6.21 0.01 7.49
N SER A 149 5.20 0.72 6.97
CA SER A 149 3.83 0.76 7.51
C SER A 149 3.22 -0.60 7.88
N GLN A 150 3.51 -1.65 7.09
CA GLN A 150 2.97 -3.01 7.31
C GLN A 150 3.72 -3.83 8.37
N PHE A 151 4.91 -3.40 8.80
CA PHE A 151 5.81 -4.16 9.67
C PHE A 151 6.07 -3.44 11.01
N GLN A 152 5.15 -2.57 11.41
CA GLN A 152 5.31 -1.81 12.63
C GLN A 152 5.03 -2.67 13.86
N ASN A 153 6.09 -2.89 14.63
CA ASN A 153 5.99 -3.31 16.02
C ASN A 153 5.83 -2.06 16.90
N SER A 154 5.19 -2.20 18.07
CA SER A 154 5.00 -1.10 19.04
C SER A 154 6.29 -0.35 19.39
N ASP A 155 7.42 -1.04 19.32
CA ASP A 155 8.74 -0.50 19.70
C ASP A 155 9.33 0.46 18.66
N ASN A 156 8.86 0.38 17.41
CA ASN A 156 9.40 1.14 16.28
C ASN A 156 8.72 2.51 16.09
N VAL A 157 7.71 2.84 16.90
CA VAL A 157 6.91 4.06 16.80
C VAL A 157 7.77 5.33 16.79
N LYS A 158 8.75 5.43 17.70
CA LYS A 158 9.63 6.61 17.81
C LYS A 158 10.52 6.78 16.58
N GLU A 159 11.07 5.67 16.09
CA GLU A 159 11.92 5.67 14.90
C GLU A 159 11.11 6.04 13.65
N THR A 160 9.91 5.50 13.51
CA THR A 160 9.02 5.82 12.40
C THR A 160 8.58 7.29 12.45
N MET A 161 8.28 7.84 13.63
CA MET A 161 8.02 9.27 13.79
C MET A 161 9.21 10.14 13.35
N ALA A 162 10.44 9.75 13.71
CA ALA A 162 11.64 10.47 13.26
C ALA A 162 11.81 10.42 11.73
N ARG A 163 11.53 9.29 11.09
CA ARG A 163 11.53 9.18 9.62
C ARG A 163 10.46 10.06 8.98
N CYS A 164 9.24 10.07 9.52
CA CYS A 164 8.18 10.96 9.03
C CYS A 164 8.62 12.43 9.05
N ARG A 165 9.22 12.88 10.17
CA ARG A 165 9.76 14.25 10.29
C ARG A 165 10.87 14.53 9.29
N PHE A 166 11.76 13.57 9.05
CA PHE A 166 12.82 13.71 8.06
C PHE A 166 12.26 13.87 6.64
N ILE A 167 11.25 13.07 6.26
CA ILE A 167 10.61 13.11 4.93
C ILE A 167 9.92 14.47 4.71
N CYS A 168 9.30 15.02 5.75
CA CYS A 168 8.64 16.33 5.71
C CYS A 168 9.56 17.49 6.17
N GLN A 169 10.89 17.29 6.20
CA GLN A 169 11.88 18.35 6.46
C GLN A 169 11.70 19.09 7.81
N GLY A 170 11.21 18.42 8.85
CA GLY A 170 11.08 18.97 10.20
C GLY A 170 9.74 19.65 10.51
N GLU A 171 8.75 19.54 9.63
CA GLU A 171 7.39 20.03 9.91
C GLU A 171 6.72 19.28 11.10
N ASN A 172 5.68 19.89 11.67
CA ASN A 172 4.87 19.29 12.73
C ASN A 172 4.09 18.08 12.20
N VAL A 173 4.70 16.90 12.31
CA VAL A 173 4.14 15.61 11.87
C VAL A 173 3.87 14.71 13.06
N ASP A 174 2.74 14.03 13.03
CA ASP A 174 2.36 12.99 13.97
C ASP A 174 2.16 11.65 13.27
N LEU A 175 2.22 10.56 14.05
CA LEU A 175 2.01 9.21 13.57
C LEU A 175 0.58 8.77 13.92
N TYR A 176 -0.13 8.25 12.93
CA TYR A 176 -1.45 7.66 13.10
C TYR A 176 -1.41 6.17 12.79
N ILE A 177 -2.20 5.39 13.54
CA ILE A 177 -2.29 3.94 13.38
C ILE A 177 -3.72 3.60 12.98
N LEU A 178 -3.84 2.90 11.85
CA LEU A 178 -5.08 2.29 11.39
C LEU A 178 -5.07 0.81 11.79
N SER A 179 -5.89 0.49 12.79
CA SER A 179 -6.00 -0.88 13.33
C SER A 179 -6.53 -1.88 12.30
N ASN A 180 -7.53 -1.50 11.51
CA ASN A 180 -8.11 -2.35 10.48
C ASN A 180 -7.50 -2.02 9.12
N PRO A 181 -6.72 -2.91 8.48
CA PRO A 181 -6.14 -2.62 7.16
C PRO A 181 -7.19 -2.38 6.07
N ASN A 182 -8.39 -2.92 6.23
CA ASN A 182 -9.52 -2.71 5.32
C ASN A 182 -10.40 -1.52 5.73
N GLY A 183 -10.05 -0.82 6.81
CA GLY A 183 -10.77 0.34 7.32
C GLY A 183 -10.45 1.60 6.52
N GLU A 184 -11.22 2.66 6.79
CA GLU A 184 -11.00 3.95 6.16
C GLU A 184 -9.88 4.73 6.86
N THR A 185 -9.26 5.64 6.12
CA THR A 185 -8.26 6.55 6.70
C THR A 185 -8.87 7.50 7.75
N ALA A 186 -10.18 7.67 7.77
CA ALA A 186 -10.89 8.44 8.79
C ALA A 186 -10.75 7.84 10.21
N ASP A 187 -10.69 6.51 10.31
CA ASP A 187 -10.68 5.76 11.56
C ASP A 187 -9.29 5.61 12.19
N MET A 188 -8.25 6.18 11.56
CA MET A 188 -6.90 6.11 12.10
C MET A 188 -6.78 6.97 13.37
N VAL A 189 -6.00 6.49 14.34
CA VAL A 189 -5.86 7.15 15.65
C VAL A 189 -4.44 7.64 15.85
N SER A 190 -4.29 8.88 16.30
CA SER A 190 -3.01 9.51 16.62
C SER A 190 -2.33 8.80 17.79
N VAL A 191 -1.05 8.51 17.63
CA VAL A 191 -0.25 7.90 18.69
C VAL A 191 0.02 8.88 19.83
N SER A 192 0.15 10.18 19.53
CA SER A 192 0.47 11.20 20.54
C SER A 192 -0.75 11.64 21.34
N SER A 193 -1.88 11.85 20.66
CA SER A 193 -3.09 12.44 21.26
C SER A 193 -4.20 11.43 21.52
N GLY A 194 -4.14 10.24 20.91
CA GLY A 194 -5.20 9.24 20.98
C GLY A 194 -6.49 9.65 20.26
N LYS A 195 -6.47 10.76 19.50
CA LYS A 195 -7.63 11.25 18.76
C LYS A 195 -7.70 10.66 17.35
N PRO A 196 -8.90 10.40 16.83
CA PRO A 196 -9.07 9.97 15.45
C PRO A 196 -8.68 11.09 14.49
N TYR A 197 -8.30 10.71 13.27
CA TYR A 197 -7.84 11.67 12.26
C TYR A 197 -8.94 12.65 11.84
N VAL A 198 -10.20 12.23 11.82
CA VAL A 198 -11.34 13.12 11.55
C VAL A 198 -11.55 14.24 12.56
N GLU A 199 -11.02 14.11 13.77
CA GLU A 199 -11.07 15.19 14.78
C GLU A 199 -9.98 16.25 14.55
N LEU A 200 -9.04 16.02 13.64
CA LEU A 200 -8.03 17.01 13.28
C LEU A 200 -8.72 18.13 12.46
N PRO A 201 -8.62 19.41 12.86
CA PRO A 201 -9.30 20.51 12.16
C PRO A 201 -8.80 20.71 10.72
N THR A 202 -7.61 20.19 10.41
CA THR A 202 -7.01 20.25 9.08
C THR A 202 -7.14 18.94 8.31
N ALA A 203 -7.93 17.97 8.80
CA ALA A 203 -8.08 16.68 8.16
C ALA A 203 -8.49 16.83 6.68
N TYR A 204 -7.77 16.15 5.80
CA TYR A 204 -7.99 16.14 4.34
C TYR A 204 -7.87 17.50 3.63
N ASN A 205 -7.40 18.57 4.29
CA ASN A 205 -7.27 19.89 3.66
C ASN A 205 -6.35 19.88 2.43
N TYR A 206 -5.32 19.03 2.42
CA TYR A 206 -4.41 18.85 1.28
C TYR A 206 -5.08 18.34 -0.01
N GLN A 207 -6.32 17.83 0.05
CA GLN A 207 -7.06 17.36 -1.11
C GLN A 207 -7.84 18.48 -1.83
N GLY A 208 -7.93 19.66 -1.24
CA GLY A 208 -8.57 20.82 -1.87
C GLY A 208 -7.67 21.50 -2.94
N ASP A 209 -8.18 22.58 -3.52
CA ASP A 209 -7.53 23.30 -4.64
C ASP A 209 -6.44 24.31 -4.20
N GLY A 210 -5.96 24.23 -2.96
CA GLY A 210 -4.93 25.14 -2.43
C GLY A 210 -3.51 24.81 -2.89
N ASP A 211 -2.58 25.76 -2.68
CA ASP A 211 -1.15 25.56 -2.92
C ASP A 211 -0.55 24.54 -1.92
N PHE A 212 -0.66 23.25 -2.26
CA PHE A 212 -0.24 22.14 -1.41
C PHE A 212 1.14 21.60 -1.79
N LYS A 213 2.05 21.54 -0.82
CA LYS A 213 3.39 20.96 -0.97
C LYS A 213 3.49 19.57 -0.33
N LYS A 214 3.67 18.54 -1.16
CA LYS A 214 3.94 17.15 -0.73
C LYS A 214 5.26 17.04 0.05
N CYS A 215 5.31 16.15 1.04
CA CYS A 215 6.58 15.82 1.68
C CYS A 215 7.57 15.19 0.67
N ASN A 216 8.86 15.37 0.91
CA ASN A 216 9.90 14.98 -0.05
C ASN A 216 10.29 13.49 0.09
N TRP A 217 9.43 12.61 -0.42
CA TRP A 217 9.72 11.17 -0.45
C TRP A 217 10.94 10.82 -1.32
N ALA A 218 11.10 11.51 -2.45
CA ALA A 218 12.23 11.29 -3.36
C ALA A 218 13.57 11.58 -2.68
N GLY A 219 13.65 12.67 -1.91
CA GLY A 219 14.84 13.02 -1.12
C GLY A 219 15.14 12.00 -0.03
N TYR A 220 14.11 11.45 0.62
CA TYR A 220 14.29 10.35 1.57
C TYR A 220 14.87 9.09 0.91
N VAL A 221 14.28 8.64 -0.20
CA VAL A 221 14.77 7.45 -0.92
C VAL A 221 16.20 7.67 -1.43
N GLY A 222 16.49 8.85 -1.98
CA GLY A 222 17.83 9.24 -2.41
C GLY A 222 18.85 9.12 -1.27
N LYS A 223 18.54 9.69 -0.11
CA LYS A 223 19.43 9.62 1.07
C LYS A 223 19.62 8.19 1.57
N ILE A 224 18.57 7.36 1.61
CA ILE A 224 18.70 5.95 2.01
C ILE A 224 19.58 5.18 1.00
N SER A 225 19.45 5.48 -0.29
CA SER A 225 20.27 4.85 -1.33
C SER A 225 21.75 5.23 -1.20
N GLU A 226 22.04 6.49 -0.88
CA GLU A 226 23.39 7.01 -0.64
C GLU A 226 24.02 6.37 0.59
N LEU A 227 23.30 6.32 1.72
CA LEU A 227 23.77 5.67 2.94
C LEU A 227 24.07 4.18 2.70
N ARG A 228 23.19 3.49 1.95
CA ARG A 228 23.41 2.08 1.58
C ARG A 228 24.63 1.92 0.66
N ALA A 229 24.86 2.85 -0.26
CA ALA A 229 26.04 2.84 -1.14
C ALA A 229 27.33 3.08 -0.35
N ASN A 230 27.31 4.00 0.60
CA ASN A 230 28.44 4.29 1.49
C ASN A 230 28.77 3.08 2.38
N ASP A 231 27.77 2.46 3.00
CA ASP A 231 27.93 1.25 3.82
C ASP A 231 28.53 0.08 3.01
N LYS A 232 28.10 -0.09 1.75
CA LYS A 232 28.69 -1.08 0.83
C LYS A 232 30.15 -0.76 0.50
N ARG A 233 30.49 0.52 0.27
CA ARG A 233 31.89 0.94 0.06
C ARG A 233 32.72 0.64 1.31
N GLY A 234 32.24 0.99 2.50
CA GLY A 234 32.93 0.70 3.77
C GLY A 234 33.20 -0.79 3.97
N ARG A 235 32.25 -1.67 3.58
CA ARG A 235 32.49 -3.12 3.57
C ARG A 235 33.47 -3.57 2.49
N ALA A 236 33.41 -3.01 1.28
CA ALA A 236 34.34 -3.35 0.20
C ALA A 236 35.80 -2.97 0.51
N PHE A 237 36.02 -1.89 1.26
CA PHE A 237 37.35 -1.47 1.73
C PHE A 237 37.83 -2.20 2.99
N LYS A 238 37.01 -3.09 3.57
CA LYS A 238 37.36 -3.77 4.82
C LYS A 238 38.43 -4.86 4.62
N ASP A 239 38.47 -5.46 3.43
CA ASP A 239 39.44 -6.50 3.04
C ASP A 239 40.55 -5.96 2.13
N VAL A 240 40.52 -4.66 1.79
CA VAL A 240 41.60 -4.01 1.04
C VAL A 240 42.66 -3.56 2.02
N VAL A 241 43.78 -4.29 2.06
CA VAL A 241 45.00 -3.82 2.73
C VAL A 241 45.51 -2.62 1.96
N VAL A 242 45.19 -1.42 2.42
CA VAL A 242 45.82 -0.19 1.91
C VAL A 242 47.27 -0.24 2.43
N PRO A 243 48.27 -0.43 1.56
CA PRO A 243 49.66 -0.47 2.01
C PRO A 243 49.98 0.89 2.62
N MET A 244 50.27 0.88 3.91
CA MET A 244 50.74 2.08 4.59
C MET A 244 52.15 2.36 4.08
N PRO A 245 52.44 3.57 3.54
CA PRO A 245 53.79 3.89 3.13
C PRO A 245 54.73 3.83 4.35
N ASP A 246 55.68 2.90 4.32
CA ASP A 246 56.62 2.64 5.43
C ASP A 246 57.54 3.84 5.72
N THR A 247 57.67 4.76 4.77
CA THR A 247 58.49 5.96 4.92
C THR A 247 57.61 7.19 5.05
N ARG A 248 57.80 7.93 6.15
CA ARG A 248 57.27 9.28 6.30
C ARG A 248 57.81 10.12 5.12
N PRO A 249 56.94 10.68 4.26
CA PRO A 249 57.41 11.52 3.17
C PRO A 249 58.25 12.66 3.74
N ALA A 250 59.48 12.79 3.26
CA ALA A 250 60.41 13.81 3.71
C ALA A 250 59.78 15.19 3.47
N ARG A 251 59.59 15.95 4.55
CA ARG A 251 59.05 17.31 4.49
C ARG A 251 60.13 18.21 3.89
N GLY A 252 60.12 18.33 2.56
CA GLY A 252 61.11 19.13 1.82
C GLY A 252 61.91 18.37 0.77
N ALA A 253 61.55 17.12 0.43
CA ALA A 253 61.90 16.66 -0.91
C ALA A 253 61.01 17.44 -1.88
N ASP A 254 61.61 18.39 -2.57
CA ASP A 254 61.25 18.80 -3.92
C ASP A 254 61.18 17.55 -4.81
N VAL A 255 60.14 16.76 -4.59
CA VAL A 255 59.59 15.92 -5.65
C VAL A 255 59.18 16.95 -6.69
N SER A 256 60.05 17.18 -7.66
CA SER A 256 59.63 17.69 -8.94
C SER A 256 58.55 16.72 -9.39
N VAL A 257 57.30 17.05 -9.09
CA VAL A 257 56.15 16.48 -9.78
C VAL A 257 56.44 16.87 -11.21
N SER A 258 57.07 15.95 -11.93
CA SER A 258 57.43 16.17 -13.31
C SER A 258 56.10 16.42 -13.99
N ALA A 259 55.84 17.68 -14.38
CA ALA A 259 54.61 18.07 -15.05
C ALA A 259 54.40 17.29 -16.36
N THR A 260 55.39 16.50 -16.77
CA THR A 260 55.28 15.47 -17.82
C THR A 260 54.35 14.31 -17.50
N SER A 261 53.91 14.09 -16.25
CA SER A 261 52.80 13.16 -15.97
C SER A 261 51.41 13.79 -16.16
N PHE A 262 51.35 15.12 -16.27
CA PHE A 262 50.29 15.84 -16.98
C PHE A 262 50.76 16.09 -18.42
N ALA A 263 51.03 15.03 -19.17
CA ALA A 263 50.87 15.16 -20.60
C ALA A 263 49.39 15.52 -20.82
N PRO A 264 49.05 16.69 -21.42
CA PRO A 264 47.70 16.85 -21.95
C PRO A 264 47.45 15.62 -22.83
N ILE A 265 46.25 15.06 -22.77
CA ILE A 265 45.87 13.95 -23.64
C ILE A 265 45.97 14.48 -25.07
N THR A 266 47.14 14.37 -25.68
CA THR A 266 47.37 14.73 -27.06
C THR A 266 46.63 13.68 -27.87
N ASP A 267 45.55 14.14 -28.50
CA ASP A 267 44.82 13.53 -29.59
C ASP A 267 45.00 12.01 -29.71
N ARG A 268 44.39 11.28 -28.76
CA ARG A 268 44.16 9.85 -28.99
C ARG A 268 42.98 9.77 -29.94
N ASN A 269 43.17 9.09 -31.08
CA ASN A 269 42.10 8.69 -32.00
C ASN A 269 41.17 7.66 -31.33
N VAL A 270 40.45 8.08 -30.29
CA VAL A 270 39.37 7.35 -29.64
C VAL A 270 38.10 7.86 -30.30
N ARG A 271 37.40 6.97 -31.00
CA ARG A 271 36.06 7.29 -31.50
C ARG A 271 35.14 7.49 -30.29
N VAL A 272 34.89 8.75 -29.95
CA VAL A 272 33.84 9.11 -29.00
C VAL A 272 32.50 8.84 -29.71
N VAL A 273 31.94 7.67 -29.46
CA VAL A 273 30.58 7.32 -29.89
C VAL A 273 29.62 7.63 -28.74
N GLY A 274 29.06 8.84 -28.75
CA GLY A 274 28.04 9.28 -27.81
C GLY A 274 27.71 10.76 -28.01
N PRO A 275 26.46 11.19 -27.76
CA PRO A 275 26.06 12.59 -27.97
C PRO A 275 26.87 13.52 -27.05
N ALA A 276 27.48 14.54 -27.64
CA ALA A 276 28.32 15.51 -26.96
C ALA A 276 27.46 16.42 -26.06
N PHE A 277 27.66 16.33 -24.74
CA PHE A 277 27.05 17.22 -23.76
C PHE A 277 28.10 17.79 -22.81
N ILE A 278 29.13 18.46 -23.34
CA ILE A 278 30.00 19.33 -22.54
C ILE A 278 30.30 20.57 -23.38
N PHE A 279 29.95 21.74 -22.85
CA PHE A 279 30.33 23.05 -23.40
C PHE A 279 31.65 23.45 -22.74
N ASP A 280 32.70 23.66 -23.52
CA ASP A 280 33.92 24.35 -23.07
C ASP A 280 33.68 25.86 -23.25
N GLU A 281 33.38 26.57 -22.16
CA GLU A 281 33.41 28.03 -22.12
C GLU A 281 34.74 28.54 -21.55
N ASP A 282 35.22 29.62 -22.20
CA ASP A 282 36.23 30.60 -21.78
C ASP A 282 37.71 30.15 -21.90
N VAL A 283 38.66 30.90 -22.48
CA VAL A 283 39.00 32.34 -22.41
C VAL A 283 39.93 32.60 -23.63
N GLY A 284 39.76 33.58 -24.50
CA GLY A 284 39.69 35.01 -24.20
C GLY A 284 41.10 35.63 -24.28
N ASP A 285 41.44 36.15 -25.46
CA ASP A 285 42.66 36.85 -25.85
C ASP A 285 43.21 37.83 -24.76
N VAL A 286 44.44 37.63 -24.28
CA VAL A 286 45.19 38.62 -23.49
C VAL A 286 46.64 38.67 -23.96
N LYS A 287 46.98 39.74 -24.70
CA LYS A 287 48.35 40.12 -25.07
C LYS A 287 49.14 40.57 -23.83
N PRO A 288 50.43 40.22 -23.69
CA PRO A 288 51.26 40.74 -22.63
C PRO A 288 51.76 42.16 -22.95
N ALA A 289 51.55 43.08 -22.02
CA ALA A 289 52.12 44.41 -22.01
C ALA A 289 53.46 44.42 -21.24
N THR A 290 54.50 44.96 -21.92
CA THR A 290 55.63 45.78 -21.41
C THR A 290 56.59 45.10 -20.40
N TYR A 291 57.92 45.10 -20.57
CA TYR A 291 58.87 46.22 -20.71
C TYR A 291 60.21 45.71 -21.26
#